data_AF-A0A933HMZ6-F1
#
_entry.id   AF-A0A933HMZ6-F1
#
_cell.length_a   1.000
_cell.length_b   1.000
_cell.length_c   1.000
_cell.angle_alpha   90.00
_cell.angle_beta   90.00
_cell.angle_gamma   90.00
#
_symmetry.space_group_name_H-M   'P 1'
#
loop_
_entity.id
_entity.type
_entity.pdbx_description
1 polymer ?
#
loop_
_entity_poly.entity_id
_entity_poly.type
_entity_poly.pdbx_seq_one_letter_code
_entity_poly.pdbx_strand_id
1 'polypeptide(L)'
;MTRWLLRGALVALVFLGAFALVSTVTFAEPPVRGERVAGEDGRDSQNQTPQSQSSGAGYTLLYSFSADPKDNKYVATFAPDVKQIYAWATIVEEGGAPQKQFTVDTQFVAPDGSPVQSEWYDKDTGTVTTYPSDAKSFGDVNVARRFINVAGTPNAQLTGQWTVNYTVGGKLIAAGNFTLAGATDIGQSDISGNAEQALKDAGYNVIEFKEAKGKSGNLFAYTIMLPASKDLYSSDTTQQIVDGLVALRQSFPNSATLYVFLRYSERYEVAYFADAPDVDAYIKSNDFAKFAPTITVDVWDNETGTYLGKSSKDFITKNFGAGTYQNPPNPPLKKNSSTTGSIRVTVSPSTLPADGASKAIVTVIVYDKRNQPAPNAEVSFETSGSGEGSIRPRVTSTDDNGQADAVFTAGKKNGAVTITAKSGGVTGSGVVTIGAGGSDPAADNVIGMLSAQGYKALKAGWIDAAKTTAGVVVDLGTSYNINDIAGPIIYGTTALRANYPEAKTLMVFIPYQENMLVFPAAASDYDNFVKAAAAAKSDEEKRTAVLDFLRVVFGKAVYVDRNGKPISTFKDFYNKNFTGG
;
A
#
# COMPACT_ATOMS: atom_id res chain seq x y z
N MET A 1 -60.96 -18.81 -36.96
CA MET A 1 -60.60 -17.90 -38.08
C MET A 1 -59.44 -17.07 -37.54
N THR A 2 -58.20 -17.13 -38.02
CA THR A 2 -57.75 -17.18 -39.43
C THR A 2 -56.30 -17.69 -39.49
N ARG A 3 -56.05 -18.75 -40.30
CA ARG A 3 -54.80 -19.21 -40.98
C ARG A 3 -53.60 -19.60 -40.10
N TRP A 4 -52.99 -20.80 -40.10
CA TRP A 4 -52.84 -21.94 -41.05
C TRP A 4 -52.39 -21.61 -42.47
N LEU A 5 -51.11 -21.90 -42.76
CA LEU A 5 -50.57 -22.70 -43.89
C LEU A 5 -49.02 -22.66 -43.80
N LEU A 6 -48.19 -23.61 -44.21
CA LEU A 6 -48.20 -25.07 -44.44
C LEU A 6 -46.89 -25.35 -45.21
N ARG A 7 -46.31 -26.54 -45.02
CA ARG A 7 -45.31 -27.23 -45.86
C ARG A 7 -43.85 -26.79 -45.67
N GLY A 8 -42.88 -27.68 -45.50
CA GLY A 8 -42.93 -29.14 -45.50
C GLY A 8 -41.51 -29.72 -45.54
N ALA A 9 -41.36 -30.83 -44.82
CA ALA A 9 -40.58 -32.02 -45.16
C ALA A 9 -39.05 -31.93 -45.41
N LEU A 10 -38.33 -32.55 -44.47
CA LEU A 10 -37.33 -33.63 -44.65
C LEU A 10 -36.08 -33.32 -45.50
N VAL A 11 -34.90 -33.48 -44.90
CA VAL A 11 -33.94 -34.59 -45.16
C VAL A 11 -32.70 -34.39 -44.28
N ALA A 12 -32.08 -35.53 -43.99
CA ALA A 12 -31.09 -35.88 -42.98
C ALA A 12 -29.68 -35.24 -43.08
N LEU A 13 -29.03 -35.20 -41.89
CA LEU A 13 -27.60 -35.42 -41.58
C LEU A 13 -26.51 -34.79 -42.46
N VAL A 14 -25.64 -33.97 -41.85
CA VAL A 14 -24.20 -34.25 -41.59
C VAL A 14 -23.59 -33.12 -40.72
N PHE A 15 -22.65 -33.51 -39.85
CA PHE A 15 -21.88 -32.75 -38.85
C PHE A 15 -21.09 -31.53 -39.37
N LEU A 16 -20.70 -30.67 -38.40
CA LEU A 16 -19.71 -29.57 -38.37
C LEU A 16 -20.23 -28.15 -38.61
N GLY A 17 -20.01 -27.28 -37.62
CA GLY A 17 -20.16 -25.83 -37.77
C GLY A 17 -20.22 -25.09 -36.44
N ALA A 18 -19.06 -24.61 -35.99
CA ALA A 18 -18.89 -23.75 -34.82
C ALA A 18 -19.74 -22.47 -34.90
N PHE A 19 -20.33 -22.07 -33.77
CA PHE A 19 -20.55 -20.65 -33.48
C PHE A 19 -20.23 -20.42 -32.00
N ALA A 20 -19.08 -19.79 -31.78
CA ALA A 20 -18.69 -19.21 -30.51
C ALA A 20 -19.65 -18.07 -30.18
N LEU A 21 -20.43 -18.24 -29.10
CA LEU A 21 -21.01 -17.11 -28.38
C LEU A 21 -19.92 -16.61 -27.44
N VAL A 22 -19.24 -15.56 -27.87
CA VAL A 22 -18.35 -14.74 -27.05
C VAL A 22 -19.23 -14.10 -25.98
N SER A 23 -19.28 -14.68 -24.79
CA SER A 23 -19.67 -13.95 -23.60
C SER A 23 -18.59 -12.92 -23.34
N THR A 24 -18.96 -11.64 -23.44
CA THR A 24 -18.14 -10.49 -23.06
C THR A 24 -17.57 -10.70 -21.65
N VAL A 25 -16.26 -10.94 -21.58
CA VAL A 25 -15.51 -10.87 -20.33
C VAL A 25 -15.43 -9.40 -19.97
N THR A 26 -16.26 -8.95 -19.03
CA THR A 26 -15.98 -7.74 -18.27
C THR A 26 -14.80 -8.06 -17.36
N PHE A 27 -13.62 -7.56 -17.74
CA PHE A 27 -12.43 -7.59 -16.91
C PHE A 27 -12.66 -6.65 -15.71
N ALA A 28 -12.39 -7.14 -14.50
CA ALA A 28 -12.44 -6.31 -13.30
C ALA A 28 -11.28 -5.31 -13.33
N GLU A 29 -11.59 -4.05 -13.05
CA GLU A 29 -10.65 -2.94 -13.05
C GLU A 29 -9.73 -2.99 -11.82
N PRO A 30 -8.44 -2.62 -11.96
CA PRO A 30 -7.65 -2.23 -10.80
C PRO A 30 -8.36 -1.11 -10.05
N PRO A 31 -8.20 -0.98 -8.71
CA PRO A 31 -8.34 0.32 -8.09
C PRO A 31 -7.16 1.18 -8.56
N VAL A 32 -7.30 1.75 -9.77
CA VAL A 32 -6.54 2.92 -10.20
C VAL A 32 -7.03 4.06 -9.31
N ARG A 33 -6.08 4.82 -8.78
CA ARG A 33 -6.24 6.10 -8.09
C ARG A 33 -7.61 6.73 -8.38
N GLY A 34 -8.48 6.82 -7.37
CA GLY A 34 -9.90 7.09 -7.52
C GLY A 34 -10.20 8.14 -8.59
N GLU A 35 -11.16 7.83 -9.48
CA GLU A 35 -11.66 8.77 -10.47
C GLU A 35 -11.99 10.10 -9.79
N ARG A 36 -11.25 11.15 -10.16
CA ARG A 36 -11.66 12.52 -9.87
C ARG A 36 -12.93 12.79 -10.67
N VAL A 37 -14.08 12.75 -10.00
CA VAL A 37 -15.33 13.29 -10.53
C VAL A 37 -15.13 14.78 -10.78
N ALA A 38 -15.24 15.19 -12.05
CA ALA A 38 -15.28 16.58 -12.47
C ALA A 38 -16.75 17.03 -12.64
N GLY A 39 -17.09 18.17 -12.03
CA GLY A 39 -18.40 18.86 -12.10
C GLY A 39 -19.25 18.61 -10.84
N GLU A 40 -19.86 19.56 -10.15
CA GLU A 40 -20.16 20.99 -10.39
C GLU A 40 -20.25 21.75 -9.05
N ASP A 41 -19.88 23.04 -9.10
CA ASP A 41 -20.34 24.22 -8.35
C ASP A 41 -20.74 24.16 -6.85
N GLY A 42 -19.89 24.81 -6.04
CA GLY A 42 -20.35 25.93 -5.21
C GLY A 42 -20.51 25.72 -3.69
N ARG A 43 -19.40 25.85 -2.94
CA ARG A 43 -19.18 26.90 -1.89
C ARG A 43 -17.96 26.56 -1.01
N ASP A 44 -17.13 27.57 -0.82
CA ASP A 44 -15.87 27.55 -0.09
C ASP A 44 -15.97 27.12 1.37
N SER A 45 -15.08 26.22 1.78
CA SER A 45 -14.44 26.23 3.11
C SER A 45 -13.06 25.61 2.99
N GLN A 46 -12.06 26.39 3.39
CA GLN A 46 -10.64 26.10 3.23
C GLN A 46 -10.20 24.87 4.06
N ASN A 47 -10.02 23.73 3.39
CA ASN A 47 -9.01 22.76 3.76
C ASN A 47 -8.39 22.26 2.46
N GLN A 48 -7.32 22.94 2.02
CA GLN A 48 -6.69 22.68 0.73
C GLN A 48 -6.18 21.23 0.70
N THR A 49 -6.85 20.37 -0.07
CA THR A 49 -6.31 19.10 -0.55
C THR A 49 -4.98 19.42 -1.27
N PRO A 50 -3.86 18.74 -0.97
CA PRO A 50 -2.62 18.98 -1.70
C PRO A 50 -2.84 18.74 -3.19
N GLN A 51 -2.83 19.81 -4.00
CA GLN A 51 -3.00 19.69 -5.45
C GLN A 51 -1.82 18.93 -6.05
N SER A 52 -2.20 17.95 -6.87
CA SER A 52 -1.39 17.05 -7.67
C SER A 52 -0.46 17.78 -8.64
N GLN A 53 0.83 17.85 -8.31
CA GLN A 53 1.91 17.88 -9.30
C GLN A 53 3.05 17.01 -8.77
N SER A 54 3.02 15.71 -9.08
CA SER A 54 4.25 14.90 -9.09
C SER A 54 5.09 15.38 -10.27
N SER A 55 6.36 15.72 -10.03
CA SER A 55 7.20 16.43 -11.00
C SER A 55 8.30 15.57 -11.63
N GLY A 56 8.12 14.25 -11.75
CA GLY A 56 9.12 13.38 -12.38
C GLY A 56 8.59 12.05 -12.89
N ALA A 57 9.19 11.55 -13.98
CA ALA A 57 8.99 10.19 -14.46
C ALA A 57 9.47 9.19 -13.40
N GLY A 58 8.73 8.09 -13.20
CA GLY A 58 9.10 7.08 -12.22
C GLY A 58 8.24 5.82 -12.31
N TYR A 59 8.43 4.96 -11.32
CA TYR A 59 7.68 3.71 -11.21
C TYR A 59 7.01 3.62 -9.85
N THR A 60 5.85 2.97 -9.78
CA THR A 60 5.14 2.74 -8.52
C THR A 60 4.79 1.27 -8.40
N LEU A 61 5.22 0.63 -7.31
CA LEU A 61 4.80 -0.73 -7.00
C LEU A 61 3.39 -0.69 -6.38
N LEU A 62 2.47 -1.45 -6.97
CA LEU A 62 1.13 -1.68 -6.44
C LEU A 62 1.04 -3.13 -5.99
N TYR A 63 0.40 -3.36 -4.85
CA TYR A 63 0.19 -4.69 -4.32
C TYR A 63 -1.24 -4.93 -3.84
N SER A 64 -1.66 -6.19 -3.79
CA SER A 64 -2.91 -6.59 -3.15
C SER A 64 -2.85 -8.00 -2.54
N PHE A 65 -3.86 -8.32 -1.73
CA PHE A 65 -4.03 -9.64 -1.12
C PHE A 65 -5.39 -10.21 -1.47
N SER A 66 -5.47 -11.49 -1.80
CA SER A 66 -6.75 -12.15 -2.10
C SER A 66 -6.75 -13.63 -1.71
N ALA A 67 -7.94 -14.22 -1.66
CA ALA A 67 -8.13 -15.66 -1.47
C ALA A 67 -8.32 -16.41 -2.81
N ASP A 68 -8.64 -15.68 -3.87
CA ASP A 68 -8.82 -16.20 -5.22
C ASP A 68 -7.61 -15.79 -6.08
N PRO A 69 -6.87 -16.75 -6.66
CA PRO A 69 -5.76 -16.43 -7.55
C PRO A 69 -6.17 -15.71 -8.84
N LYS A 70 -7.46 -15.51 -9.13
CA LYS A 70 -7.95 -14.82 -10.33
C LYS A 70 -8.60 -13.47 -10.03
N ASP A 71 -8.83 -13.16 -8.75
CA ASP A 71 -9.35 -11.88 -8.29
C ASP A 71 -8.31 -11.22 -7.40
N ASN A 72 -7.82 -10.06 -7.82
CA ASN A 72 -6.79 -9.31 -7.10
C ASN A 72 -7.36 -8.18 -6.24
N LYS A 73 -8.68 -8.15 -6.02
CA LYS A 73 -9.31 -7.21 -5.09
C LYS A 73 -8.65 -7.33 -3.72
N TYR A 74 -8.24 -6.21 -3.17
CA TYR A 74 -7.58 -6.16 -1.87
C TYR A 74 -8.51 -6.65 -0.76
N VAL A 75 -8.05 -7.64 -0.01
CA VAL A 75 -8.69 -8.16 1.18
C VAL A 75 -7.77 -7.87 2.38
N ALA A 76 -8.28 -7.07 3.31
CA ALA A 76 -7.61 -6.66 4.55
C ALA A 76 -7.55 -7.79 5.59
N THR A 77 -8.57 -8.64 5.64
CA THR A 77 -8.75 -9.64 6.68
C THR A 77 -9.25 -10.97 6.12
N PHE A 78 -8.62 -12.06 6.56
CA PHE A 78 -8.94 -13.43 6.17
C PHE A 78 -9.31 -14.28 7.38
N ALA A 79 -10.22 -15.22 7.18
CA ALA A 79 -10.55 -16.23 8.17
C ALA A 79 -9.52 -17.39 8.16
N PRO A 80 -9.31 -18.12 9.26
CA PRO A 80 -8.28 -19.15 9.35
C PRO A 80 -8.59 -20.42 8.53
N ASP A 81 -9.83 -20.56 8.07
CA ASP A 81 -10.29 -21.62 7.17
C ASP A 81 -10.12 -21.28 5.68
N VAL A 82 -9.59 -20.08 5.36
CA VAL A 82 -9.20 -19.75 3.99
C VAL A 82 -8.15 -20.75 3.51
N LYS A 83 -8.32 -21.31 2.32
CA LYS A 83 -7.38 -22.32 1.81
C LYS A 83 -5.99 -21.74 1.59
N GLN A 84 -5.93 -20.62 0.88
CA GLN A 84 -4.70 -19.97 0.45
C GLN A 84 -4.89 -18.47 0.47
N ILE A 85 -3.79 -17.75 0.71
CA ILE A 85 -3.73 -16.29 0.58
C ILE A 85 -2.67 -15.96 -0.46
N TYR A 86 -3.06 -15.16 -1.44
CA TYR A 86 -2.24 -14.71 -2.57
C TYR A 86 -1.81 -13.27 -2.34
N ALA A 87 -0.50 -13.03 -2.44
CA ALA A 87 0.09 -11.71 -2.50
C ALA A 87 0.43 -11.37 -3.95
N TRP A 88 -0.16 -10.28 -4.44
CA TRP A 88 0.01 -9.78 -5.80
C TRP A 88 0.90 -8.54 -5.77
N ALA A 89 1.78 -8.39 -6.74
CA ALA A 89 2.56 -7.19 -6.95
C ALA A 89 2.77 -6.88 -8.43
N THR A 90 2.58 -5.61 -8.80
CA THR A 90 2.89 -5.10 -10.13
C THR A 90 3.53 -3.72 -10.05
N ILE A 91 3.97 -3.17 -11.18
CA ILE A 91 4.65 -1.88 -11.24
C ILE A 91 4.08 -1.06 -12.40
N VAL A 92 3.64 0.16 -12.08
CA VAL A 92 3.10 1.12 -13.08
C VAL A 92 4.11 2.19 -13.43
N GLU A 93 4.08 2.62 -14.69
CA GLU A 93 4.81 3.77 -15.22
C GLU A 93 4.10 5.08 -14.85
N GLU A 94 4.87 6.04 -14.34
CA GLU A 94 4.38 7.36 -13.95
C GLU A 94 5.16 8.44 -14.69
N GLY A 95 4.47 9.53 -15.05
CA GLY A 95 5.11 10.74 -15.59
C GLY A 95 5.90 10.52 -16.88
N GLY A 96 5.52 9.53 -17.72
CA GLY A 96 6.19 9.21 -18.98
C GLY A 96 7.45 8.35 -18.83
N ALA A 97 7.59 7.60 -17.73
CA ALA A 97 8.65 6.61 -17.58
C ALA A 97 8.60 5.56 -18.71
N PRO A 98 9.75 5.09 -19.22
CA PRO A 98 9.78 4.05 -20.24
C PRO A 98 9.35 2.70 -19.66
N GLN A 99 8.82 1.83 -20.52
CA GLN A 99 8.55 0.46 -20.14
C GLN A 99 9.83 -0.28 -19.73
N LYS A 100 9.75 -1.02 -18.62
CA LYS A 100 10.89 -1.73 -18.04
C LYS A 100 10.45 -3.03 -17.39
N GLN A 101 11.37 -3.99 -17.25
CA GLN A 101 11.17 -5.18 -16.43
C GLN A 101 11.85 -5.06 -15.08
N PHE A 102 11.18 -5.58 -14.07
CA PHE A 102 11.69 -5.69 -12.71
C PHE A 102 11.50 -7.11 -12.21
N THR A 103 12.42 -7.58 -11.38
CA THR A 103 12.23 -8.80 -10.59
C THR A 103 11.73 -8.40 -9.20
N VAL A 104 10.48 -8.75 -8.91
CA VAL A 104 9.84 -8.57 -7.61
C VAL A 104 9.93 -9.87 -6.84
N ASP A 105 10.50 -9.83 -5.65
CA ASP A 105 10.45 -10.92 -4.68
C ASP A 105 9.48 -10.59 -3.55
N THR A 106 8.81 -11.62 -3.00
CA THR A 106 7.77 -11.45 -1.99
C THR A 106 7.97 -12.41 -0.82
N GLN A 107 8.05 -11.86 0.39
CA GLN A 107 8.24 -12.60 1.63
C GLN A 107 7.07 -12.37 2.58
N PHE A 108 6.38 -13.45 2.96
CA PHE A 108 5.38 -13.44 4.03
C PHE A 108 6.08 -13.52 5.38
N VAL A 109 5.60 -12.75 6.35
CA VAL A 109 6.11 -12.72 7.72
C VAL A 109 4.91 -12.87 8.65
N ALA A 110 4.96 -13.88 9.51
CA ALA A 110 3.92 -14.19 10.48
C ALA A 110 3.88 -13.14 11.62
N PRO A 111 2.81 -13.12 12.44
CA PRO A 111 2.66 -12.15 13.53
C PRO A 111 3.76 -12.22 14.60
N ASP A 112 4.42 -13.37 14.74
CA ASP A 112 5.58 -13.55 15.63
C ASP A 112 6.91 -13.04 15.02
N GLY A 113 6.86 -12.50 13.80
CA GLY A 113 8.02 -11.99 13.06
C GLY A 113 8.77 -13.05 12.25
N SER A 114 8.33 -14.32 12.26
CA SER A 114 9.00 -15.39 11.53
C SER A 114 8.69 -15.35 10.03
N PRO A 115 9.68 -15.53 9.14
CA PRO A 115 9.44 -15.62 7.71
C PRO A 115 8.73 -16.94 7.38
N VAL A 116 7.71 -16.87 6.53
CA VAL A 116 6.92 -18.03 6.11
C VAL A 116 7.22 -18.38 4.66
N GLN A 117 7.48 -19.66 4.42
CA GLN A 117 7.73 -20.17 3.07
C GLN A 117 6.47 -20.01 2.22
N SER A 118 6.67 -19.49 1.00
CA SER A 118 5.62 -19.28 0.01
C SER A 118 6.00 -19.91 -1.32
N GLU A 119 5.03 -20.07 -2.20
CA GLU A 119 5.18 -20.66 -3.53
C GLU A 119 4.76 -19.66 -4.61
N TRP A 120 5.39 -19.76 -5.78
CA TRP A 120 4.93 -19.04 -6.97
C TRP A 120 3.62 -19.66 -7.47
N TYR A 121 2.68 -18.82 -7.90
CA TYR A 121 1.46 -19.30 -8.52
C TYR A 121 1.71 -19.68 -9.99
N ASP A 122 1.37 -20.92 -10.35
CA ASP A 122 1.46 -21.47 -11.72
C ASP A 122 2.84 -21.22 -12.39
N LYS A 123 2.91 -20.27 -13.34
CA LYS A 123 4.11 -19.96 -14.12
C LYS A 123 4.76 -18.63 -13.73
N ASP A 124 4.26 -17.96 -12.69
CA ASP A 124 4.77 -16.66 -12.27
C ASP A 124 6.20 -16.83 -11.72
N THR A 125 7.12 -15.92 -12.07
CA THR A 125 8.55 -15.99 -11.68
C THR A 125 9.03 -14.74 -10.95
N GLY A 126 8.12 -13.81 -10.66
CA GLY A 126 8.44 -12.50 -10.09
C GLY A 126 8.89 -11.46 -11.11
N THR A 127 9.06 -11.83 -12.37
CA THR A 127 9.34 -10.89 -13.45
C THR A 127 8.07 -10.11 -13.79
N VAL A 128 8.10 -8.79 -13.58
CA VAL A 128 7.02 -7.86 -13.86
C VAL A 128 7.48 -6.90 -14.96
N THR A 129 6.75 -6.87 -16.07
CA THR A 129 6.89 -5.80 -17.06
C THR A 129 5.95 -4.67 -16.68
N THR A 130 6.46 -3.44 -16.67
CA THR A 130 5.65 -2.27 -16.33
C THR A 130 4.59 -1.99 -17.38
N TYR A 131 3.56 -1.25 -16.95
CA TYR A 131 2.52 -0.78 -17.83
C TYR A 131 2.11 0.68 -17.49
N PRO A 132 1.53 1.42 -18.44
CA PRO A 132 1.08 2.80 -18.24
C PRO A 132 0.06 2.94 -17.11
N SER A 133 0.13 4.01 -16.33
CA SER A 133 -0.80 4.25 -15.21
C SER A 133 -2.28 4.37 -15.60
N ASP A 134 -2.60 4.52 -16.89
CA ASP A 134 -3.96 4.56 -17.45
C ASP A 134 -4.44 3.21 -18.02
N ALA A 135 -3.67 2.13 -17.88
CA ALA A 135 -4.09 0.81 -18.34
C ALA A 135 -5.27 0.26 -17.52
N LYS A 136 -6.25 -0.31 -18.23
CA LYS A 136 -7.55 -0.72 -17.65
C LYS A 136 -7.60 -2.13 -17.04
N SER A 137 -6.57 -2.95 -17.21
CA SER A 137 -6.50 -4.28 -16.58
C SER A 137 -5.06 -4.72 -16.37
N PHE A 138 -4.85 -5.59 -15.37
CA PHE A 138 -3.53 -6.09 -14.98
C PHE A 138 -2.85 -6.93 -16.07
N GLY A 139 -3.62 -7.63 -16.91
CA GLY A 139 -3.11 -8.67 -17.82
C GLY A 139 -2.40 -9.80 -17.06
N ASP A 140 -2.74 -11.06 -17.32
CA ASP A 140 -2.17 -12.22 -16.60
C ASP A 140 -0.63 -12.41 -16.76
N VAL A 141 0.05 -11.50 -17.45
CA VAL A 141 1.47 -11.55 -17.82
C VAL A 141 2.37 -10.56 -17.07
N ASN A 142 1.80 -9.59 -16.32
CA ASN A 142 2.56 -8.48 -15.72
C ASN A 142 2.44 -8.43 -14.19
N VAL A 143 2.42 -9.59 -13.53
CA VAL A 143 2.25 -9.65 -12.08
C VAL A 143 3.17 -10.67 -11.43
N ALA A 144 3.70 -10.32 -10.27
CA ALA A 144 4.36 -11.24 -9.36
C ALA A 144 3.32 -11.72 -8.35
N ARG A 145 3.10 -13.04 -8.28
CA ARG A 145 2.09 -13.62 -7.40
C ARG A 145 2.66 -14.80 -6.62
N ARG A 146 2.71 -14.64 -5.30
CA ARG A 146 3.13 -15.71 -4.37
C ARG A 146 2.00 -16.02 -3.41
N PHE A 147 1.91 -17.27 -2.96
CA PHE A 147 0.87 -17.67 -2.02
C PHE A 147 1.41 -18.50 -0.87
N ILE A 148 0.62 -18.53 0.20
CA ILE A 148 0.78 -19.44 1.34
C ILE A 148 -0.47 -20.31 1.49
N ASN A 149 -0.28 -21.53 1.96
CA ASN A 149 -1.38 -22.41 2.39
C ASN A 149 -1.74 -22.09 3.85
N VAL A 150 -3.03 -21.91 4.14
CA VAL A 150 -3.51 -21.53 5.48
C VAL A 150 -4.34 -22.66 6.09
N ALA A 151 -5.50 -22.98 5.53
CA ALA A 151 -6.35 -24.06 6.06
C ALA A 151 -5.60 -25.40 6.13
N GLY A 152 -5.66 -26.04 7.30
CA GLY A 152 -5.00 -27.33 7.53
C GLY A 152 -3.48 -27.25 7.72
N THR A 153 -2.89 -26.05 7.82
CA THR A 153 -1.47 -25.85 8.13
C THR A 153 -1.28 -25.11 9.46
N PRO A 154 -0.06 -25.08 10.04
CA PRO A 154 0.22 -24.28 11.24
C PRO A 154 -0.09 -22.78 11.08
N ASN A 155 -0.10 -22.26 9.85
CA ASN A 155 -0.41 -20.85 9.58
C ASN A 155 -1.81 -20.47 10.06
N ALA A 156 -2.78 -21.39 10.04
CA ALA A 156 -4.14 -21.14 10.54
C ALA A 156 -4.19 -20.79 12.04
N GLN A 157 -3.17 -21.16 12.82
CA GLN A 157 -3.10 -20.86 14.26
C GLN A 157 -2.40 -19.53 14.56
N LEU A 158 -1.72 -18.94 13.56
CA LEU A 158 -0.98 -17.69 13.70
C LEU A 158 -1.91 -16.51 13.40
N THR A 159 -2.92 -16.32 14.26
CA THR A 159 -3.85 -15.19 14.17
C THR A 159 -3.16 -13.87 14.52
N GLY A 160 -3.54 -12.78 13.86
CA GLY A 160 -2.98 -11.46 14.06
C GLY A 160 -2.54 -10.80 12.76
N GLN A 161 -1.73 -9.75 12.90
CA GLN A 161 -1.23 -8.98 11.77
C GLN A 161 -0.08 -9.74 11.08
N TRP A 162 -0.28 -10.08 9.82
CA TRP A 162 0.75 -10.58 8.93
C TRP A 162 1.36 -9.42 8.14
N THR A 163 2.63 -9.56 7.79
CA THR A 163 3.34 -8.60 6.92
C THR A 163 3.78 -9.31 5.65
N VAL A 164 3.67 -8.61 4.52
CA VAL A 164 4.18 -9.07 3.23
C VAL A 164 5.14 -8.03 2.69
N ASN A 165 6.42 -8.41 2.63
CA ASN A 165 7.50 -7.56 2.16
C ASN A 165 7.72 -7.78 0.66
N TYR A 166 7.73 -6.69 -0.10
CA TYR A 166 8.00 -6.68 -1.54
C TYR A 166 9.38 -6.06 -1.78
N THR A 167 10.28 -6.83 -2.40
CA THR A 167 11.63 -6.35 -2.72
C THR A 167 11.87 -6.34 -4.22
N VAL A 168 12.64 -5.36 -4.70
CA VAL A 168 13.08 -5.26 -6.09
C VAL A 168 14.59 -5.10 -6.10
N GLY A 169 15.30 -6.01 -6.79
CA GLY A 169 16.77 -6.04 -6.76
C GLY A 169 17.36 -6.18 -5.36
N GLY A 170 16.67 -6.92 -4.47
CA GLY A 170 17.07 -7.13 -3.07
C GLY A 170 16.80 -5.95 -2.13
N LYS A 171 16.13 -4.88 -2.59
CA LYS A 171 15.76 -3.72 -1.77
C LYS A 171 14.27 -3.74 -1.46
N LEU A 172 13.89 -3.52 -0.20
CA LEU A 172 12.49 -3.35 0.20
C LEU A 172 11.89 -2.11 -0.49
N ILE A 173 10.75 -2.30 -1.16
CA ILE A 173 10.00 -1.25 -1.87
C ILE A 173 8.68 -0.94 -1.16
N ALA A 174 8.00 -1.97 -0.66
CA ALA A 174 6.76 -1.81 0.09
C ALA A 174 6.60 -2.95 1.11
N ALA A 175 5.88 -2.68 2.18
CA ALA A 175 5.38 -3.73 3.07
C ALA A 175 3.88 -3.51 3.30
N GLY A 176 3.10 -4.50 2.90
CA GLY A 176 1.66 -4.53 3.11
C GLY A 176 1.28 -5.46 4.25
N ASN A 177 0.12 -5.23 4.85
CA ASN A 177 -0.37 -6.02 5.95
C ASN A 177 -1.76 -6.58 5.67
N PHE A 178 -2.03 -7.77 6.17
CA PHE A 178 -3.37 -8.32 6.29
C PHE A 178 -3.53 -8.93 7.69
N THR A 179 -4.75 -9.11 8.13
CA THR A 179 -5.05 -9.75 9.41
C THR A 179 -5.61 -11.15 9.17
N LEU A 180 -5.06 -12.15 9.87
CA LEU A 180 -5.70 -13.45 10.01
C LEU A 180 -6.47 -13.46 11.32
N ALA A 181 -7.79 -13.53 11.28
CA ALA A 181 -8.65 -13.34 12.44
C ALA A 181 -9.73 -14.41 12.49
N GLY A 182 -10.12 -14.87 13.68
CA GLY A 182 -11.19 -15.86 13.82
C GLY A 182 -12.53 -15.33 13.28
N ALA A 183 -13.47 -16.24 12.99
CA ALA A 183 -14.83 -15.86 12.57
C ALA A 183 -15.49 -14.86 13.55
N THR A 184 -15.24 -15.01 14.86
CA THR A 184 -15.69 -14.08 15.91
C THR A 184 -15.02 -12.70 15.84
N ASP A 185 -13.77 -12.64 15.38
CA ASP A 185 -12.99 -11.40 15.24
C ASP A 185 -13.29 -10.64 13.94
N ILE A 186 -13.77 -11.35 12.91
CA ILE A 186 -14.19 -10.81 11.59
C ILE A 186 -15.69 -10.46 11.60
N GLY A 187 -16.38 -10.73 12.71
CA GLY A 187 -17.80 -10.43 12.85
C GLY A 187 -18.68 -11.42 12.08
N GLN A 188 -18.53 -12.71 12.35
CA GLN A 188 -19.42 -13.75 11.86
C GLN A 188 -20.47 -14.12 12.92
N SER A 189 -21.22 -13.12 13.37
CA SER A 189 -22.63 -13.21 13.76
C SER A 189 -23.08 -11.82 14.17
N ASP A 190 -24.05 -11.30 13.43
CA ASP A 190 -24.97 -10.23 13.81
C ASP A 190 -24.52 -8.76 13.66
N ILE A 191 -24.97 -8.14 12.57
CA ILE A 191 -25.44 -6.74 12.56
C ILE A 191 -26.63 -6.57 13.56
N SER A 192 -27.08 -7.65 14.21
CA SER A 192 -28.21 -7.77 15.13
C SER A 192 -27.85 -8.27 16.55
N GLY A 193 -26.58 -8.29 16.99
CA GLY A 193 -26.21 -9.12 18.16
C GLY A 193 -25.04 -8.66 19.03
N ASN A 194 -24.36 -7.55 18.69
CA ASN A 194 -23.55 -6.87 19.71
C ASN A 194 -23.53 -5.35 19.53
N ALA A 195 -24.71 -4.73 19.55
CA ALA A 195 -24.83 -3.29 19.46
C ALA A 195 -24.24 -2.56 20.68
N GLU A 196 -24.06 -3.25 21.82
CA GLU A 196 -23.25 -2.75 22.93
C GLU A 196 -21.80 -2.49 22.50
N GLN A 197 -21.20 -3.44 21.78
CA GLN A 197 -19.84 -3.29 21.26
C GLN A 197 -19.77 -2.16 20.24
N ALA A 198 -20.78 -1.98 19.38
CA ALA A 198 -20.84 -0.84 18.46
C ALA A 198 -20.81 0.51 19.19
N LEU A 199 -21.48 0.63 20.34
CA LEU A 199 -21.41 1.84 21.18
C LEU A 199 -20.03 2.04 21.82
N LYS A 200 -19.39 0.96 22.30
CA LYS A 200 -18.03 1.02 22.85
C LYS A 200 -17.01 1.41 21.78
N ASP A 201 -17.16 0.86 20.59
CA ASP A 201 -16.29 1.16 19.46
C ASP A 201 -16.52 2.58 18.92
N ALA A 202 -17.74 3.10 19.07
CA ALA A 202 -18.06 4.52 18.91
C ALA A 202 -17.49 5.40 20.05
N GLY A 203 -16.63 4.86 20.93
CA GLY A 203 -15.94 5.61 21.98
C GLY A 203 -16.83 6.02 23.15
N TYR A 204 -18.01 5.42 23.31
CA TYR A 204 -18.86 5.65 24.48
C TYR A 204 -18.45 4.76 25.64
N ASN A 205 -18.46 5.32 26.85
CA ASN A 205 -18.25 4.57 28.08
C ASN A 205 -19.57 3.90 28.50
N VAL A 206 -19.82 2.70 27.96
CA VAL A 206 -21.00 1.89 28.27
C VAL A 206 -20.82 1.18 29.61
N ILE A 207 -21.75 1.41 30.54
CA ILE A 207 -21.80 0.80 31.87
C ILE A 207 -22.69 -0.44 31.86
N GLU A 208 -23.84 -0.35 31.18
CA GLU A 208 -24.81 -1.44 31.11
C GLU A 208 -25.56 -1.39 29.77
N PHE A 209 -25.96 -2.56 29.26
CA PHE A 209 -26.73 -2.73 28.04
C PHE A 209 -27.54 -4.02 28.11
N LYS A 210 -28.86 -3.93 28.27
CA LYS A 210 -29.71 -5.13 28.43
C LYS A 210 -31.18 -4.89 28.13
N GLU A 211 -31.94 -5.98 28.06
CA GLU A 211 -33.41 -5.98 28.08
C GLU A 211 -33.93 -6.36 29.47
N ALA A 212 -35.05 -5.76 29.87
CA ALA A 212 -35.73 -6.04 31.11
C ALA A 212 -37.25 -6.05 30.94
N LYS A 213 -37.94 -6.72 31.86
CA LYS A 213 -39.40 -6.78 31.91
C LYS A 213 -39.93 -5.74 32.89
N GLY A 214 -40.77 -4.83 32.40
CA GLY A 214 -41.41 -3.80 33.22
C GLY A 214 -42.49 -4.35 34.15
N LYS A 215 -42.97 -3.51 35.08
CA LYS A 215 -44.04 -3.87 36.04
C LYS A 215 -45.36 -4.27 35.37
N SER A 216 -45.62 -3.79 34.15
CA SER A 216 -46.79 -4.13 33.32
C SER A 216 -46.60 -5.42 32.50
N GLY A 217 -45.43 -6.04 32.56
CA GLY A 217 -45.09 -7.24 31.78
C GLY A 217 -44.54 -6.97 30.38
N ASN A 218 -44.48 -5.71 29.94
CA ASN A 218 -43.89 -5.32 28.66
C ASN A 218 -42.35 -5.38 28.72
N LEU A 219 -41.73 -5.79 27.62
CA LEU A 219 -40.27 -5.74 27.46
C LEU A 219 -39.82 -4.33 27.09
N PHE A 220 -38.78 -3.87 27.76
CA PHE A 220 -38.07 -2.64 27.41
C PHE A 220 -36.56 -2.91 27.42
N ALA A 221 -35.85 -2.21 26.56
CA ALA A 221 -34.40 -2.31 26.47
C ALA A 221 -33.75 -1.01 26.92
N TYR A 222 -32.58 -1.11 27.54
CA TYR A 222 -31.86 0.06 27.98
C TYR A 222 -30.35 -0.07 27.92
N THR A 223 -29.70 1.08 27.81
CA THR A 223 -28.27 1.23 28.02
C THR A 223 -27.98 2.35 29.00
N ILE A 224 -26.95 2.16 29.84
CA ILE A 224 -26.40 3.19 30.73
C ILE A 224 -25.02 3.55 30.22
N MET A 225 -24.78 4.84 29.98
CA MET A 225 -23.49 5.37 29.52
C MET A 225 -23.06 6.58 30.34
N LEU A 226 -21.76 6.87 30.39
CA LEU A 226 -21.31 8.19 30.83
C LEU A 226 -21.59 9.22 29.74
N PRO A 227 -22.00 10.46 30.08
CA PRO A 227 -22.30 11.49 29.10
C PRO A 227 -21.04 11.91 28.33
N ALA A 228 -21.16 11.99 27.00
CA ALA A 228 -20.09 12.46 26.11
C ALA A 228 -19.79 13.96 26.29
N SER A 229 -20.78 14.73 26.75
CA SER A 229 -20.66 16.16 27.04
C SER A 229 -21.41 16.52 28.32
N LYS A 230 -20.97 17.61 28.98
CA LYS A 230 -21.69 18.20 30.12
C LYS A 230 -22.90 19.04 29.71
N ASP A 231 -23.04 19.33 28.41
CA ASP A 231 -24.19 20.02 27.84
C ASP A 231 -25.15 19.01 27.20
N LEU A 232 -26.38 18.97 27.71
CA LEU A 232 -27.44 18.08 27.25
C LEU A 232 -27.84 18.31 25.80
N TYR A 233 -27.73 19.55 25.35
CA TYR A 233 -28.24 20.00 24.06
C TYR A 233 -27.15 20.01 22.99
N SER A 234 -25.91 19.64 23.33
CA SER A 234 -24.83 19.56 22.37
C SER A 234 -25.08 18.51 21.28
N SER A 235 -24.44 18.72 20.13
CA SER A 235 -24.47 17.77 19.01
C SER A 235 -23.89 16.41 19.41
N ASP A 236 -22.91 16.38 20.32
CA ASP A 236 -22.28 15.13 20.79
C ASP A 236 -23.20 14.33 21.72
N THR A 237 -23.89 14.99 22.64
CA THR A 237 -24.93 14.35 23.46
C THR A 237 -26.07 13.84 22.58
N THR A 238 -26.46 14.64 21.58
CA THR A 238 -27.50 14.23 20.64
C THR A 238 -27.09 12.99 19.84
N GLN A 239 -25.84 12.94 19.35
CA GLN A 239 -25.29 11.74 18.69
C GLN A 239 -25.34 10.52 19.61
N GLN A 240 -24.90 10.67 20.86
CA GLN A 240 -24.88 9.58 21.83
C GLN A 240 -26.28 9.00 22.10
N ILE A 241 -27.29 9.87 22.16
CA ILE A 241 -28.69 9.45 22.35
C ILE A 241 -29.17 8.63 21.15
N VAL A 242 -28.97 9.13 19.93
CA VAL A 242 -29.45 8.42 18.73
C VAL A 242 -28.71 7.12 18.49
N ASP A 243 -27.39 7.08 18.70
CA ASP A 243 -26.59 5.86 18.58
C ASP A 243 -27.06 4.82 19.61
N GLY A 244 -27.29 5.23 20.87
CA GLY A 244 -27.81 4.36 21.92
C GLY A 244 -29.18 3.79 21.60
N LEU A 245 -30.13 4.61 21.13
CA LEU A 245 -31.48 4.16 20.77
C LEU A 245 -31.47 3.19 19.59
N VAL A 246 -30.68 3.46 18.55
CA VAL A 246 -30.56 2.56 17.39
C VAL A 246 -29.89 1.26 17.78
N ALA A 247 -28.83 1.30 18.60
CA ALA A 247 -28.17 0.10 19.11
C ALA A 247 -29.15 -0.80 19.89
N LEU A 248 -29.93 -0.21 20.80
CA LEU A 248 -30.96 -0.95 21.54
C LEU A 248 -32.04 -1.53 20.61
N ARG A 249 -32.47 -0.78 19.60
CA ARG A 249 -33.46 -1.24 18.62
C ARG A 249 -32.95 -2.46 17.85
N GLN A 250 -31.68 -2.46 17.45
CA GLN A 250 -31.04 -3.55 16.73
C GLN A 250 -30.88 -4.81 17.59
N SER A 251 -30.42 -4.66 18.84
CA SER A 251 -30.18 -5.80 19.74
C SER A 251 -31.45 -6.37 20.37
N PHE A 252 -32.49 -5.55 20.55
CA PHE A 252 -33.72 -5.94 21.24
C PHE A 252 -34.96 -5.58 20.39
N PRO A 253 -35.16 -6.25 19.24
CA PRO A 253 -36.22 -5.90 18.30
C PRO A 253 -37.65 -6.14 18.82
N ASN A 254 -37.81 -6.85 19.95
CA ASN A 254 -39.11 -7.12 20.58
C ASN A 254 -39.45 -6.14 21.72
N SER A 255 -38.51 -5.29 22.13
CA SER A 255 -38.74 -4.27 23.15
C SER A 255 -39.57 -3.12 22.58
N ALA A 256 -40.65 -2.75 23.27
CA ALA A 256 -41.60 -1.75 22.81
C ALA A 256 -41.07 -0.32 23.00
N THR A 257 -40.30 -0.09 24.07
CA THR A 257 -39.72 1.21 24.43
C THR A 257 -38.24 1.03 24.73
N LEU A 258 -37.43 1.99 24.27
CA LEU A 258 -35.97 1.94 24.35
C LEU A 258 -35.47 3.11 25.19
N TYR A 259 -34.55 2.85 26.12
CA TYR A 259 -34.04 3.83 27.07
C TYR A 259 -32.53 4.03 26.98
N VAL A 260 -32.10 5.27 26.78
CA VAL A 260 -30.70 5.67 26.97
C VAL A 260 -30.59 6.44 28.27
N PHE A 261 -29.82 5.93 29.22
CA PHE A 261 -29.51 6.60 30.48
C PHE A 261 -28.11 7.20 30.41
N LEU A 262 -28.00 8.51 30.60
CA LEU A 262 -26.72 9.19 30.74
C LEU A 262 -26.44 9.44 32.22
N ARG A 263 -25.47 8.71 32.78
CA ARG A 263 -25.11 8.78 34.20
C ARG A 263 -24.29 10.03 34.49
N TYR A 264 -24.96 11.04 35.04
CA TYR A 264 -24.36 12.32 35.40
C TYR A 264 -23.59 12.26 36.72
N SER A 265 -24.13 11.53 37.70
CA SER A 265 -23.46 11.20 38.96
C SER A 265 -23.87 9.80 39.41
N GLU A 266 -23.25 9.27 40.47
CA GLU A 266 -23.66 7.98 41.04
C GLU A 266 -25.14 7.95 41.44
N ARG A 267 -25.70 9.12 41.82
CA ARG A 267 -27.09 9.26 42.23
C ARG A 267 -28.07 9.52 41.08
N TYR A 268 -27.68 10.29 40.07
CA TYR A 268 -28.63 10.77 39.05
C TYR A 268 -28.27 10.36 37.62
N GLU A 269 -29.26 9.84 36.91
CA GLU A 269 -29.19 9.52 35.48
C GLU A 269 -30.24 10.32 34.72
N VAL A 270 -29.86 10.88 33.57
CA VAL A 270 -30.83 11.49 32.64
C VAL A 270 -31.32 10.41 31.70
N ALA A 271 -32.62 10.13 31.72
CA ALA A 271 -33.25 9.09 30.94
C ALA A 271 -33.88 9.68 29.68
N TYR A 272 -33.49 9.17 28.52
CA TYR A 272 -34.08 9.47 27.23
C TYR A 272 -34.77 8.23 26.72
N PHE A 273 -36.01 8.35 26.27
CA PHE A 273 -36.72 7.20 25.75
C PHE A 273 -37.66 7.54 24.60
N ALA A 274 -37.78 6.58 23.69
CA ALA A 274 -38.63 6.63 22.53
C ALA A 274 -39.24 5.25 22.26
N ASP A 275 -40.39 5.23 21.60
CA ASP A 275 -41.04 3.98 21.21
C ASP A 275 -40.40 3.40 19.95
N ALA A 276 -40.36 2.07 19.86
CA ALA A 276 -39.69 1.36 18.78
C ALA A 276 -40.13 1.79 17.35
N PRO A 277 -41.41 2.06 17.07
CA PRO A 277 -41.84 2.53 15.75
C PRO A 277 -41.25 3.90 15.36
N ASP A 278 -41.04 4.79 16.33
CA ASP A 278 -40.46 6.11 16.08
C ASP A 278 -38.97 5.98 15.76
N VAL A 279 -38.27 5.09 16.47
CA VAL A 279 -36.87 4.76 16.19
C VAL A 279 -36.73 4.11 14.81
N ASP A 280 -37.65 3.20 14.44
CA ASP A 280 -37.68 2.59 13.10
C ASP A 280 -37.92 3.61 11.99
N ALA A 281 -38.79 4.60 12.23
CA ALA A 281 -39.05 5.69 11.28
C ALA A 281 -37.83 6.60 11.13
N TYR A 282 -37.12 6.87 12.22
CA TYR A 282 -35.88 7.64 12.22
C TYR A 282 -34.75 6.91 11.48
N ILE A 283 -34.51 5.62 11.75
CA ILE A 283 -33.50 4.81 11.05
C ILE A 283 -33.70 4.87 9.53
N LYS A 284 -34.94 4.87 9.05
CA LYS A 284 -35.27 4.92 7.61
C LYS A 284 -35.10 6.30 6.99
N SER A 285 -35.37 7.36 7.74
CA SER A 285 -35.45 8.73 7.21
C SER A 285 -34.22 9.59 7.50
N ASN A 286 -33.46 9.25 8.55
CA ASN A 286 -32.38 10.05 9.12
C ASN A 286 -32.82 11.51 9.42
N ASP A 287 -34.12 11.76 9.61
CA ASP A 287 -34.71 13.08 9.82
C ASP A 287 -34.85 13.35 11.32
N PHE A 288 -33.79 13.90 11.91
CA PHE A 288 -33.77 14.16 13.35
C PHE A 288 -34.78 15.23 13.76
N ALA A 289 -35.10 16.19 12.90
CA ALA A 289 -36.08 17.24 13.22
C ALA A 289 -37.49 16.68 13.43
N LYS A 290 -37.84 15.59 12.73
CA LYS A 290 -39.09 14.85 12.96
C LYS A 290 -39.02 13.89 14.13
N PHE A 291 -37.84 13.35 14.44
CA PHE A 291 -37.66 12.37 15.50
C PHE A 291 -37.52 13.01 16.89
N ALA A 292 -36.79 14.12 17.02
CA ALA A 292 -36.53 14.77 18.31
C ALA A 292 -37.79 15.04 19.17
N PRO A 293 -38.95 15.44 18.61
CA PRO A 293 -40.18 15.64 19.40
C PRO A 293 -40.79 14.37 20.00
N THR A 294 -40.41 13.18 19.51
CA THR A 294 -40.91 11.89 20.05
C THR A 294 -40.06 11.38 21.22
N ILE A 295 -38.85 11.93 21.40
CA ILE A 295 -37.96 11.58 22.51
C ILE A 295 -38.48 12.24 23.80
N THR A 296 -38.80 11.43 24.80
CA THR A 296 -39.14 11.89 26.14
C THR A 296 -37.90 11.91 27.03
N VAL A 297 -37.82 12.89 27.92
CA VAL A 297 -36.70 13.07 28.87
C VAL A 297 -37.24 13.10 30.29
N ASP A 298 -36.56 12.38 31.19
CA ASP A 298 -36.78 12.49 32.64
C ASP A 298 -35.46 12.28 33.40
N VAL A 299 -35.49 12.40 34.73
CA VAL A 299 -34.34 12.14 35.59
C VAL A 299 -34.66 11.00 36.55
N TRP A 300 -33.81 9.99 36.56
CA TRP A 300 -33.87 8.83 37.43
C TRP A 300 -32.94 9.04 38.64
N ASP A 301 -33.47 8.90 39.86
CA ASP A 301 -32.71 8.93 41.11
C ASP A 301 -32.43 7.49 41.56
N ASN A 302 -31.16 7.07 41.44
CA ASN A 302 -30.69 5.74 41.80
C ASN A 302 -30.77 5.46 43.31
N GLU A 303 -30.78 6.49 44.15
CA GLU A 303 -30.88 6.32 45.61
C GLU A 303 -32.31 5.96 46.02
N THR A 304 -33.30 6.59 45.40
CA THR A 304 -34.72 6.36 45.72
C THR A 304 -35.38 5.33 44.79
N GLY A 305 -34.78 5.02 43.64
CA GLY A 305 -35.34 4.13 42.63
C GLY A 305 -36.60 4.68 41.96
N THR A 306 -36.68 6.00 41.78
CA THR A 306 -37.85 6.69 41.21
C THR A 306 -37.48 7.79 40.21
N TYR A 307 -38.40 8.09 39.29
CA TYR A 307 -38.31 9.25 38.41
C TYR A 307 -38.73 10.52 39.17
N LEU A 308 -38.00 11.61 38.94
CA LEU A 308 -38.31 12.90 39.56
C LEU A 308 -39.55 13.58 38.93
N GLY A 309 -39.93 13.20 37.71
CA GLY A 309 -41.15 13.71 37.06
C GLY A 309 -41.05 15.21 36.76
N LYS A 310 -42.14 15.98 36.81
CA LYS A 310 -42.20 17.39 36.35
C LYS A 310 -41.15 18.34 36.97
N SER A 311 -40.55 18.01 38.12
CA SER A 311 -39.46 18.75 38.74
C SER A 311 -38.10 18.56 38.06
N SER A 312 -37.97 17.54 37.20
CA SER A 312 -36.77 17.29 36.41
C SER A 312 -36.43 18.42 35.45
N LYS A 313 -37.42 19.22 35.00
CA LYS A 313 -37.16 20.44 34.20
C LYS A 313 -36.26 21.41 34.94
N ASP A 314 -36.46 21.59 36.24
CA ASP A 314 -35.62 22.48 37.05
C ASP A 314 -34.23 21.89 37.23
N PHE A 315 -34.11 20.58 37.43
CA PHE A 315 -32.82 19.88 37.52
C PHE A 315 -32.03 19.99 36.21
N ILE A 316 -32.67 19.68 35.07
CA ILE A 316 -32.09 19.75 33.73
C ILE A 316 -31.61 21.17 33.45
N THR A 317 -32.50 22.16 33.64
CA THR A 317 -32.21 23.56 33.32
C THR A 317 -31.06 24.11 34.17
N LYS A 318 -31.00 23.76 35.46
CA LYS A 318 -29.97 24.26 36.37
C LYS A 318 -28.62 23.58 36.19
N ASN A 319 -28.60 22.28 35.91
CA ASN A 319 -27.35 21.50 35.86
C ASN A 319 -26.77 21.36 34.45
N PHE A 320 -27.59 21.45 33.41
CA PHE A 320 -27.18 21.25 32.01
C PHE A 320 -27.54 22.42 31.08
N GLY A 321 -28.16 23.48 31.62
CA GLY A 321 -28.56 24.68 30.87
C GLY A 321 -29.94 24.58 30.23
N ALA A 322 -30.36 25.66 29.57
CA ALA A 322 -31.56 25.70 28.74
C ALA A 322 -31.15 25.61 27.26
N GLY A 323 -31.87 24.84 26.45
CA GLY A 323 -31.53 24.71 25.03
C GLY A 323 -32.53 23.89 24.21
N THR A 324 -32.26 23.82 22.91
CA THR A 324 -32.93 22.94 21.94
C THR A 324 -31.90 21.95 21.40
N TYR A 325 -32.30 20.68 21.23
CA TYR A 325 -31.42 19.66 20.66
C TYR A 325 -30.84 20.12 19.32
N GLN A 326 -29.53 19.97 19.18
CA GLN A 326 -28.85 20.17 17.91
C GLN A 326 -28.98 18.92 17.05
N ASN A 327 -28.85 19.05 15.73
CA ASN A 327 -28.83 17.87 14.87
C ASN A 327 -27.62 16.98 15.19
N PRO A 328 -27.76 15.64 15.13
CA PRO A 328 -26.63 14.75 15.26
C PRO A 328 -25.65 15.02 14.10
N PRO A 329 -24.35 15.14 14.40
CA PRO A 329 -23.33 15.47 13.40
C PRO A 329 -23.11 14.34 12.38
N ASN A 330 -23.51 13.10 12.70
CA ASN A 330 -23.39 11.93 11.83
C ASN A 330 -24.69 11.11 11.80
N PRO A 331 -24.95 10.35 10.72
CA PRO A 331 -25.97 9.30 10.73
C PRO A 331 -25.78 8.31 11.90
N PRO A 332 -26.85 7.70 12.44
CA PRO A 332 -26.77 6.80 13.59
C PRO A 332 -25.81 5.63 13.36
N LEU A 333 -25.00 5.32 14.36
CA LEU A 333 -23.98 4.25 14.34
C LEU A 333 -22.96 4.37 13.19
N LYS A 334 -22.81 5.55 12.56
CA LYS A 334 -21.77 5.84 11.55
C LYS A 334 -20.40 6.14 12.20
N LYS A 335 -20.33 6.23 13.53
CA LYS A 335 -19.04 6.33 14.23
C LYS A 335 -18.35 4.97 14.13
N ASN A 336 -17.43 4.85 13.17
CA ASN A 336 -16.83 3.59 12.77
C ASN A 336 -16.18 2.87 13.94
N SER A 337 -16.43 1.57 13.98
CA SER A 337 -15.88 0.66 14.98
C SER A 337 -14.35 0.64 14.95
N SER A 338 -13.74 0.88 16.11
CA SER A 338 -12.32 1.08 16.40
C SER A 338 -11.45 -0.18 16.39
N THR A 339 -11.58 -1.08 15.41
CA THR A 339 -10.52 -2.07 15.15
C THR A 339 -10.08 -2.03 13.71
N THR A 340 -9.11 -1.15 13.43
CA THR A 340 -8.34 -1.16 12.19
C THR A 340 -7.87 -2.58 11.90
N GLY A 341 -8.23 -3.11 10.73
CA GLY A 341 -7.83 -4.43 10.26
C GLY A 341 -6.53 -4.39 9.47
N SER A 342 -6.38 -3.42 8.58
CA SER A 342 -5.16 -3.25 7.79
C SER A 342 -4.95 -1.79 7.35
N ILE A 343 -3.72 -1.49 6.97
CA ILE A 343 -3.34 -0.22 6.35
C ILE A 343 -2.60 -0.53 5.05
N ARG A 344 -3.08 0.07 3.95
CA ARG A 344 -2.40 0.02 2.65
C ARG A 344 -1.72 1.35 2.40
N VAL A 345 -0.43 1.33 2.03
CA VAL A 345 0.37 2.53 1.75
C VAL A 345 0.91 2.45 0.33
N THR A 346 0.78 3.53 -0.44
CA THR A 346 1.37 3.67 -1.77
C THR A 346 2.08 5.01 -1.88
N VAL A 347 3.26 5.03 -2.50
CA VAL A 347 4.08 6.23 -2.65
C VAL A 347 4.36 6.45 -4.14
N SER A 348 3.94 7.60 -4.67
CA SER A 348 4.10 7.91 -6.10
C SER A 348 4.64 9.33 -6.34
N PRO A 349 5.75 9.50 -7.08
CA PRO A 349 6.62 8.44 -7.59
C PRO A 349 7.49 7.84 -6.47
N SER A 350 7.90 6.57 -6.62
CA SER A 350 8.78 5.89 -5.63
C SER A 350 10.26 6.26 -5.76
N THR A 351 10.63 7.13 -6.71
CA THR A 351 11.99 7.62 -6.93
C THR A 351 12.01 9.13 -7.11
N LEU A 352 12.88 9.82 -6.39
CA LEU A 352 13.03 11.28 -6.43
C LEU A 352 14.52 11.67 -6.57
N PRO A 353 14.83 12.78 -7.27
CA PRO A 353 16.17 13.35 -7.21
C PRO A 353 16.46 13.93 -5.80
N ALA A 354 17.73 13.98 -5.43
CA ALA A 354 18.19 14.53 -4.15
C ALA A 354 18.37 16.05 -4.22
N ASP A 355 17.35 16.76 -4.67
CA ASP A 355 17.38 18.21 -4.92
C ASP A 355 16.92 19.05 -3.71
N GLY A 356 16.36 18.40 -2.67
CA GLY A 356 15.77 19.09 -1.53
C GLY A 356 14.38 19.68 -1.78
N ALA A 357 13.74 19.39 -2.92
CA ALA A 357 12.51 20.05 -3.37
C ALA A 357 11.49 19.10 -4.02
N SER A 358 11.94 18.01 -4.65
CA SER A 358 11.10 17.04 -5.33
C SER A 358 10.14 16.32 -4.39
N LYS A 359 8.95 15.99 -4.88
CA LYS A 359 7.84 15.51 -4.05
C LYS A 359 7.25 14.20 -4.54
N ALA A 360 6.80 13.39 -3.58
CA ALA A 360 5.97 12.22 -3.80
C ALA A 360 4.68 12.32 -2.98
N ILE A 361 3.60 11.80 -3.53
CA ILE A 361 2.31 11.68 -2.85
C ILE A 361 2.29 10.31 -2.16
N VAL A 362 1.98 10.33 -0.87
CA VAL A 362 1.77 9.15 -0.05
C VAL A 362 0.27 9.00 0.14
N THR A 363 -0.31 7.96 -0.44
CA THR A 363 -1.72 7.63 -0.29
C THR A 363 -1.86 6.44 0.65
N VAL A 364 -2.67 6.61 1.68
CA VAL A 364 -2.98 5.60 2.70
C VAL A 364 -4.45 5.26 2.61
N ILE A 365 -4.80 3.97 2.63
CA ILE A 365 -6.18 3.51 2.79
C ILE A 365 -6.26 2.62 4.02
N VAL A 366 -7.14 2.96 4.95
CA VAL A 366 -7.38 2.23 6.19
C VAL A 366 -8.63 1.38 6.03
N TYR A 367 -8.53 0.10 6.36
CA TYR A 367 -9.65 -0.83 6.35
C TYR A 367 -9.94 -1.33 7.76
N ASP A 368 -11.22 -1.52 8.08
CA ASP A 368 -11.65 -2.24 9.28
C ASP A 368 -11.46 -3.77 9.11
N LYS A 369 -11.67 -4.52 10.20
CA LYS A 369 -11.58 -6.00 10.17
C LYS A 369 -12.59 -6.67 9.23
N ARG A 370 -13.62 -5.97 8.76
CA ARG A 370 -14.67 -6.46 7.85
C ARG A 370 -14.39 -6.12 6.39
N ASN A 371 -13.16 -5.69 6.07
CA ASN A 371 -12.76 -5.26 4.73
C ASN A 371 -13.51 -4.02 4.23
N GLN A 372 -14.08 -3.21 5.13
CA GLN A 372 -14.68 -1.93 4.76
C GLN A 372 -13.67 -0.80 4.94
N PRO A 373 -13.62 0.20 4.04
CA PRO A 373 -12.86 1.40 4.29
C PRO A 373 -13.31 2.06 5.60
N ALA A 374 -12.36 2.58 6.38
CA ALA A 374 -12.62 3.16 7.69
C ALA A 374 -12.55 4.69 7.63
N PRO A 375 -13.69 5.41 7.50
CA PRO A 375 -13.71 6.87 7.58
C PRO A 375 -13.30 7.43 8.94
N ASN A 376 -12.78 8.66 8.93
CA ASN A 376 -12.40 9.43 10.12
C ASN A 376 -11.37 8.74 11.04
N ALA A 377 -10.65 7.74 10.54
CA ALA A 377 -9.57 7.09 11.24
C ALA A 377 -8.35 8.00 11.28
N GLU A 378 -7.78 8.24 12.47
CA GLU A 378 -6.52 8.98 12.60
C GLU A 378 -5.36 8.15 12.04
N VAL A 379 -4.55 8.76 11.18
CA VAL A 379 -3.35 8.20 10.57
C VAL A 379 -2.15 9.06 10.94
N SER A 380 -1.14 8.45 11.56
CA SER A 380 0.14 9.09 11.85
C SER A 380 1.25 8.56 10.94
N PHE A 381 2.17 9.44 10.54
CA PHE A 381 3.26 9.15 9.62
C PHE A 381 4.63 9.31 10.25
N GLU A 382 5.51 8.35 9.99
CA GLU A 382 6.91 8.36 10.37
C GLU A 382 7.81 8.08 9.17
N THR A 383 9.02 8.63 9.17
CA THR A 383 10.03 8.41 8.12
C THR A 383 11.32 7.89 8.72
N SER A 384 11.94 6.89 8.11
CA SER A 384 13.24 6.34 8.51
C SER A 384 14.07 5.92 7.29
N GLY A 385 15.35 5.56 7.48
CA GLY A 385 16.20 5.04 6.40
C GLY A 385 17.52 5.80 6.22
N SER A 386 18.16 5.58 5.07
CA SER A 386 19.48 6.15 4.75
C SER A 386 19.41 7.50 4.04
N GLY A 387 18.30 7.77 3.33
CA GLY A 387 18.02 9.05 2.69
C GLY A 387 17.43 10.07 3.66
N GLU A 388 17.28 11.31 3.20
CA GLU A 388 16.67 12.39 3.98
C GLU A 388 15.41 12.90 3.32
N GLY A 389 14.40 13.30 4.09
CA GLY A 389 13.23 13.98 3.59
C GLY A 389 12.26 14.33 4.71
N SER A 390 11.12 14.91 4.35
CA SER A 390 10.07 15.26 5.30
C SER A 390 8.69 14.93 4.76
N ILE A 391 7.79 14.49 5.64
CA ILE A 391 6.39 14.20 5.30
C ILE A 391 5.45 15.17 6.02
N ARG A 392 4.45 15.67 5.29
CA ARG A 392 3.39 16.53 5.84
C ARG A 392 2.02 16.22 5.20
N PRO A 393 0.92 16.25 5.99
CA PRO A 393 0.91 16.38 7.45
C PRO A 393 1.50 15.13 8.13
N ARG A 394 1.91 15.26 9.40
CA ARG A 394 2.40 14.10 10.20
C ARG A 394 1.26 13.29 10.80
N VAL A 395 0.10 13.90 10.96
CA VAL A 395 -1.15 13.27 11.42
C VAL A 395 -2.28 13.85 10.58
N THR A 396 -3.18 13.00 10.10
CA THR A 396 -4.42 13.40 9.42
C THR A 396 -5.49 12.33 9.64
N SER A 397 -6.72 12.58 9.20
CA SER A 397 -7.83 11.62 9.27
C SER A 397 -8.22 11.15 7.87
N THR A 398 -8.75 9.94 7.78
CA THR A 398 -9.28 9.38 6.53
C THR A 398 -10.63 9.99 6.14
N ASP A 399 -10.90 10.05 4.84
CA ASP A 399 -12.17 10.47 4.25
C ASP A 399 -13.24 9.34 4.25
N ASP A 400 -14.41 9.59 3.64
CA ASP A 400 -15.48 8.59 3.52
C ASP A 400 -15.06 7.31 2.75
N ASN A 401 -13.99 7.35 1.96
CA ASN A 401 -13.40 6.21 1.27
C ASN A 401 -12.29 5.53 2.08
N GLY A 402 -12.12 5.89 3.36
CA GLY A 402 -11.04 5.40 4.20
C GLY A 402 -9.65 5.86 3.76
N GLN A 403 -9.56 6.89 2.89
CA GLN A 403 -8.30 7.37 2.33
C GLN A 403 -7.76 8.58 3.10
N ALA A 404 -6.44 8.60 3.33
CA ALA A 404 -5.70 9.74 3.84
C ALA A 404 -4.46 9.99 2.96
N ASP A 405 -4.19 11.25 2.63
CA ASP A 405 -3.04 11.64 1.81
C ASP A 405 -2.03 12.48 2.61
N ALA A 406 -0.76 12.27 2.30
CA ALA A 406 0.36 13.10 2.74
C ALA A 406 1.35 13.35 1.61
N VAL A 407 2.16 14.40 1.73
CA VAL A 407 3.19 14.77 0.77
C VAL A 407 4.56 14.54 1.40
N PHE A 408 5.35 13.68 0.76
CA PHE A 408 6.77 13.52 1.04
C PHE A 408 7.58 14.50 0.18
N THR A 409 8.51 15.23 0.79
CA THR A 409 9.48 16.10 0.10
C THR A 409 10.88 15.56 0.33
N ALA A 410 11.61 15.28 -0.77
CA ALA A 410 12.96 14.77 -0.74
C ALA A 410 13.94 15.78 -0.11
N GLY A 411 14.91 15.28 0.62
CA GLY A 411 16.08 16.02 1.09
C GLY A 411 17.23 15.98 0.07
N LYS A 412 18.42 16.39 0.51
CA LYS A 412 19.63 16.43 -0.34
C LYS A 412 20.51 15.19 -0.21
N LYS A 413 20.21 14.30 0.74
CA LYS A 413 20.96 13.07 0.96
C LYS A 413 20.34 11.90 0.20
N ASN A 414 21.14 11.28 -0.65
CA ASN A 414 20.78 10.05 -1.36
C ASN A 414 20.52 8.91 -0.37
N GLY A 415 19.59 8.02 -0.74
CA GLY A 415 19.29 6.82 0.04
C GLY A 415 17.81 6.46 -0.03
N ALA A 416 17.46 5.35 0.60
CA ALA A 416 16.07 4.92 0.71
C ALA A 416 15.44 5.57 1.95
N VAL A 417 14.20 6.02 1.83
CA VAL A 417 13.37 6.50 2.93
C VAL A 417 12.12 5.62 3.00
N THR A 418 11.95 4.94 4.13
CA THR A 418 10.74 4.18 4.46
C THR A 418 9.74 5.12 5.13
N ILE A 419 8.53 5.16 4.59
CA ILE A 419 7.39 5.92 5.12
C ILE A 419 6.45 4.91 5.78
N THR A 420 6.27 5.03 7.09
CA THR A 420 5.40 4.16 7.89
C THR A 420 4.15 4.93 8.29
N ALA A 421 2.98 4.39 7.94
CA ALA A 421 1.69 4.88 8.41
C ALA A 421 1.18 3.99 9.57
N LYS A 422 0.59 4.60 10.59
CA LYS A 422 0.00 3.90 11.74
C LYS A 422 -1.42 4.39 12.03
N SER A 423 -2.32 3.46 12.32
CA SER A 423 -3.71 3.73 12.69
C SER A 423 -4.27 2.52 13.46
N GLY A 424 -4.98 2.76 14.58
CA GLY A 424 -5.61 1.70 15.37
C GLY A 424 -4.67 0.55 15.79
N GLY A 425 -3.39 0.85 16.04
CA GLY A 425 -2.37 -0.14 16.41
C GLY A 425 -1.77 -0.95 15.25
N VAL A 426 -2.30 -0.79 14.05
CA VAL A 426 -1.81 -1.44 12.82
C VAL A 426 -0.85 -0.50 12.09
N THR A 427 0.05 -1.08 11.31
CA THR A 427 1.02 -0.36 10.49
C THR A 427 0.97 -0.80 9.03
N GLY A 428 1.45 0.07 8.13
CA GLY A 428 1.76 -0.24 6.74
C GLY A 428 2.88 0.68 6.26
N SER A 429 3.63 0.30 5.22
CA SER A 429 4.74 1.15 4.75
C SER A 429 5.00 1.10 3.24
N GLY A 430 5.57 2.21 2.74
CA GLY A 430 6.08 2.34 1.38
C GLY A 430 7.44 3.02 1.37
N VAL A 431 8.26 2.74 0.37
CA VAL A 431 9.63 3.28 0.25
C VAL A 431 9.74 4.25 -0.91
N VAL A 432 10.44 5.36 -0.67
CA VAL A 432 10.89 6.30 -1.71
C VAL A 432 12.42 6.31 -1.77
N THR A 433 12.98 6.19 -2.96
CA THR A 433 14.44 6.24 -3.19
C THR A 433 14.87 7.62 -3.65
N ILE A 434 15.81 8.22 -2.93
CA ILE A 434 16.33 9.56 -3.18
C ILE A 434 17.71 9.49 -3.81
N GLY A 435 17.93 10.29 -4.85
CA GLY A 435 19.23 10.37 -5.53
C GLY A 435 19.46 9.29 -6.58
N ALA A 436 18.43 8.52 -6.93
CA ALA A 436 18.38 7.79 -8.19
C ALA A 436 18.14 8.79 -9.33
N GLY A 437 19.14 9.63 -9.60
CA GLY A 437 19.09 10.60 -10.69
C GLY A 437 19.04 9.86 -12.03
N GLY A 438 17.85 9.85 -12.64
CA GLY A 438 17.56 9.37 -13.99
C GLY A 438 17.39 7.86 -14.07
N SER A 439 16.18 7.37 -14.34
CA SER A 439 16.00 6.02 -14.85
C SER A 439 16.77 5.93 -16.18
N ASP A 440 17.97 5.37 -16.12
CA ASP A 440 18.69 4.90 -17.29
C ASP A 440 18.57 3.38 -17.31
N PRO A 441 17.56 2.81 -18.00
CA PRO A 441 17.40 1.36 -18.10
C PRO A 441 18.68 0.67 -18.61
N ALA A 442 19.49 1.37 -19.42
CA ALA A 442 20.78 0.86 -19.88
C ALA A 442 21.75 0.68 -18.70
N ALA A 443 21.76 1.58 -17.72
CA ALA A 443 22.60 1.45 -16.51
C ALA A 443 22.19 0.24 -15.67
N ASP A 444 20.89 0.05 -15.48
CA ASP A 444 20.37 -1.07 -14.69
C ASP A 444 20.64 -2.41 -15.37
N ASN A 445 20.48 -2.49 -16.70
CA ASN A 445 20.83 -3.67 -17.47
C ASN A 445 22.33 -3.99 -17.38
N VAL A 446 23.20 -2.97 -17.43
CA VAL A 446 24.64 -3.16 -17.23
C VAL A 446 24.95 -3.78 -15.87
N ILE A 447 24.32 -3.26 -14.82
CA ILE A 447 24.49 -3.78 -13.46
C ILE A 447 23.99 -5.23 -13.39
N GLY A 448 22.80 -5.51 -13.93
CA GLY A 448 22.21 -6.86 -13.96
C GLY A 448 23.06 -7.89 -14.71
N MET A 449 23.60 -7.53 -15.88
CA MET A 449 24.49 -8.39 -16.66
C MET A 449 25.76 -8.75 -15.87
N LEU A 450 26.35 -7.79 -15.16
CA LEU A 450 27.54 -8.03 -14.35
C LEU A 450 27.25 -8.87 -13.11
N SER A 451 26.12 -8.62 -12.44
CA SER A 451 25.68 -9.43 -11.31
C SER A 451 25.40 -10.88 -11.70
N ALA A 452 24.87 -11.13 -12.89
CA ALA A 452 24.70 -12.48 -13.42
C ALA A 452 26.03 -13.23 -13.64
N GLN A 453 27.13 -12.50 -13.82
CA GLN A 453 28.49 -13.05 -13.89
C GLN A 453 29.18 -13.14 -12.52
N GLY A 454 28.47 -12.85 -11.43
CA GLY A 454 28.99 -12.87 -10.06
C GLY A 454 29.73 -11.59 -9.64
N TYR A 455 29.70 -10.51 -10.44
CA TYR A 455 30.35 -9.25 -10.10
C TYR A 455 29.41 -8.27 -9.41
N LYS A 456 29.93 -7.56 -8.41
CA LYS A 456 29.22 -6.48 -7.72
C LYS A 456 29.43 -5.14 -8.43
N ALA A 457 28.52 -4.81 -9.35
CA ALA A 457 28.51 -3.50 -9.99
C ALA A 457 27.79 -2.46 -9.10
N LEU A 458 28.43 -1.33 -8.80
CA LEU A 458 27.90 -0.31 -7.90
C LEU A 458 27.08 0.76 -8.63
N LYS A 459 27.50 1.13 -9.84
CA LYS A 459 26.91 2.21 -10.62
C LYS A 459 27.30 2.09 -12.09
N ALA A 460 26.38 2.40 -13.00
CA ALA A 460 26.65 2.59 -14.42
C ALA A 460 25.96 3.85 -14.95
N GLY A 461 26.36 4.34 -16.13
CA GLY A 461 25.75 5.52 -16.75
C GLY A 461 26.66 6.27 -17.71
N TRP A 462 26.11 7.33 -18.31
CA TRP A 462 26.91 8.35 -19.00
C TRP A 462 27.81 9.09 -18.00
N ILE A 463 29.09 9.22 -18.35
CA ILE A 463 30.09 9.96 -17.54
C ILE A 463 30.08 11.45 -17.90
N ASP A 464 29.77 11.77 -19.15
CA ASP A 464 29.74 13.14 -19.66
C ASP A 464 28.35 13.54 -20.19
N ALA A 465 28.05 14.84 -20.09
CA ALA A 465 26.79 15.40 -20.56
C ALA A 465 26.60 15.29 -22.09
N ALA A 466 27.69 15.15 -22.85
CA ALA A 466 27.65 14.98 -24.29
C ALA A 466 27.29 13.53 -24.72
N LYS A 467 27.11 12.62 -23.75
CA LYS A 467 26.81 11.20 -23.97
C LYS A 467 27.81 10.53 -24.91
N THR A 468 29.09 10.81 -24.73
CA THR A 468 30.18 10.21 -25.53
C THR A 468 30.90 9.08 -24.80
N THR A 469 30.84 9.07 -23.47
CA THR A 469 31.54 8.11 -22.60
C THR A 469 30.55 7.46 -21.65
N ALA A 470 30.47 6.13 -21.69
CA ALA A 470 29.68 5.34 -20.74
C ALA A 470 30.61 4.61 -19.76
N GLY A 471 30.19 4.51 -18.50
CA GLY A 471 31.00 3.99 -17.41
C GLY A 471 30.29 2.97 -16.53
N VAL A 472 31.04 2.06 -15.93
CA VAL A 472 30.59 1.18 -14.86
C VAL A 472 31.62 1.02 -13.75
N VAL A 473 31.19 1.04 -12.50
CA VAL A 473 32.02 0.78 -11.32
C VAL A 473 31.81 -0.67 -10.87
N VAL A 474 32.88 -1.46 -10.87
CA VAL A 474 32.88 -2.87 -10.45
C VAL A 474 33.70 -3.00 -9.17
N ASP A 475 33.02 -3.34 -8.08
CA ASP A 475 33.63 -3.55 -6.77
C ASP A 475 34.06 -5.01 -6.61
N LEU A 476 35.36 -5.22 -6.46
CA LEU A 476 35.96 -6.55 -6.25
C LEU A 476 36.24 -6.84 -4.76
N GLY A 477 35.78 -5.97 -3.87
CA GLY A 477 36.02 -6.06 -2.43
C GLY A 477 37.38 -5.52 -2.00
N THR A 478 37.69 -5.68 -0.71
CA THR A 478 38.90 -5.14 -0.08
C THR A 478 40.15 -6.00 -0.29
N SER A 479 40.00 -7.21 -0.81
CA SER A 479 41.09 -8.14 -1.09
C SER A 479 40.80 -8.93 -2.36
N TYR A 480 41.38 -8.50 -3.47
CA TYR A 480 41.34 -9.23 -4.73
C TYR A 480 42.75 -9.34 -5.33
N ASN A 481 42.99 -10.42 -6.06
CA ASN A 481 44.21 -10.58 -6.82
C ASN A 481 44.14 -9.67 -8.05
N ILE A 482 45.10 -8.76 -8.18
CA ILE A 482 45.16 -7.82 -9.31
C ILE A 482 45.25 -8.54 -10.66
N ASN A 483 45.70 -9.80 -10.70
CA ASN A 483 45.76 -10.61 -11.91
C ASN A 483 44.38 -11.08 -12.40
N ASP A 484 43.35 -11.03 -11.56
CA ASP A 484 42.00 -11.52 -11.88
C ASP A 484 41.08 -10.42 -12.44
N ILE A 485 41.59 -9.20 -12.64
CA ILE A 485 40.79 -8.05 -13.09
C ILE A 485 40.41 -8.08 -14.59
N ALA A 486 40.99 -8.99 -15.37
CA ALA A 486 40.70 -9.12 -16.79
C ALA A 486 39.21 -9.45 -17.06
N GLY A 487 38.62 -10.34 -16.25
CA GLY A 487 37.20 -10.70 -16.35
C GLY A 487 36.27 -9.49 -16.17
N PRO A 488 36.35 -8.76 -15.04
CA PRO A 488 35.59 -7.52 -14.82
C PRO A 488 35.70 -6.50 -15.95
N ILE A 489 36.89 -6.35 -16.55
CA ILE A 489 37.11 -5.42 -17.67
C ILE A 489 36.35 -5.89 -18.93
N ILE A 490 36.47 -7.17 -19.28
CA ILE A 490 35.81 -7.74 -20.46
C ILE A 490 34.29 -7.71 -20.30
N TYR A 491 33.77 -8.20 -19.18
CA TYR A 491 32.32 -8.20 -18.94
C TYR A 491 31.77 -6.79 -18.76
N GLY A 492 32.51 -5.89 -18.13
CA GLY A 492 32.12 -4.49 -17.96
C GLY A 492 32.03 -3.75 -19.29
N THR A 493 33.05 -3.86 -20.14
CA THR A 493 33.02 -3.26 -21.49
C THR A 493 31.95 -3.90 -22.37
N THR A 494 31.73 -5.21 -22.27
CA THR A 494 30.66 -5.92 -22.99
C THR A 494 29.29 -5.41 -22.60
N ALA A 495 29.01 -5.34 -21.30
CA ALA A 495 27.74 -4.84 -20.78
C ALA A 495 27.52 -3.39 -21.22
N LEU A 496 28.54 -2.54 -21.10
CA LEU A 496 28.47 -1.14 -21.54
C LEU A 496 28.22 -1.02 -23.05
N ARG A 497 28.93 -1.78 -23.89
CA ARG A 497 28.73 -1.73 -25.35
C ARG A 497 27.31 -2.12 -25.74
N ALA A 498 26.78 -3.18 -25.12
CA ALA A 498 25.45 -3.69 -25.40
C ALA A 498 24.33 -2.70 -25.07
N ASN A 499 24.53 -1.89 -24.03
CA ASN A 499 23.48 -1.00 -23.48
C ASN A 499 23.68 0.48 -23.85
N TYR A 500 24.89 0.88 -24.22
CA TYR A 500 25.24 2.22 -24.70
C TYR A 500 25.88 2.14 -26.10
N PRO A 501 25.11 1.76 -27.13
CA PRO A 501 25.64 1.57 -28.49
C PRO A 501 26.18 2.85 -29.12
N GLU A 502 25.78 4.02 -28.63
CA GLU A 502 26.24 5.34 -29.10
C GLU A 502 27.52 5.81 -28.42
N ALA A 503 27.95 5.16 -27.34
CA ALA A 503 29.16 5.56 -26.62
C ALA A 503 30.40 5.35 -27.50
N LYS A 504 31.25 6.37 -27.58
CA LYS A 504 32.55 6.31 -28.27
C LYS A 504 33.62 5.67 -27.39
N THR A 505 33.47 5.84 -26.08
CA THR A 505 34.40 5.33 -25.07
C THR A 505 33.63 4.58 -23.98
N LEU A 506 34.14 3.41 -23.61
CA LEU A 506 33.62 2.55 -22.55
C LEU A 506 34.65 2.55 -21.41
N MET A 507 34.21 2.84 -20.18
CA MET A 507 35.10 2.90 -19.02
C MET A 507 34.69 1.92 -17.93
N VAL A 508 35.61 1.04 -17.55
CA VAL A 508 35.45 0.19 -16.36
C VAL A 508 36.29 0.79 -15.23
N PHE A 509 35.64 1.06 -14.11
CA PHE A 509 36.26 1.55 -12.89
C PHE A 509 36.33 0.42 -11.86
N ILE A 510 37.50 0.20 -11.29
CA ILE A 510 37.71 -0.77 -10.22
C ILE A 510 38.29 -0.02 -9.01
N PRO A 511 37.53 0.09 -7.91
CA PRO A 511 38.05 0.66 -6.67
C PRO A 511 39.29 -0.09 -6.19
N TYR A 512 40.30 0.66 -5.74
CA TYR A 512 41.50 0.11 -5.11
C TYR A 512 41.93 1.01 -3.96
N GLN A 513 41.82 0.49 -2.73
CA GLN A 513 42.01 1.27 -1.50
C GLN A 513 41.12 2.53 -1.51
N GLU A 514 41.73 3.71 -1.41
CA GLU A 514 41.03 4.99 -1.43
C GLU A 514 40.84 5.58 -2.83
N ASN A 515 41.38 4.95 -3.87
CA ASN A 515 41.50 5.48 -5.22
C ASN A 515 40.81 4.55 -6.24
N MET A 516 40.95 4.85 -7.54
CA MET A 516 40.37 4.02 -8.60
C MET A 516 41.37 3.65 -9.69
N LEU A 517 41.25 2.42 -10.17
CA LEU A 517 41.82 1.96 -11.43
C LEU A 517 40.78 2.18 -12.53
N VAL A 518 41.20 2.79 -13.64
CA VAL A 518 40.32 3.13 -14.76
C VAL A 518 40.82 2.47 -16.02
N PHE A 519 39.95 1.71 -16.68
CA PHE A 519 40.23 0.93 -17.88
C PHE A 519 39.37 1.43 -19.04
N PRO A 520 39.86 2.40 -19.82
CA PRO A 520 39.14 2.93 -20.97
C PRO A 520 39.35 2.07 -22.22
N ALA A 521 38.28 1.85 -22.98
CA ALA A 521 38.29 1.21 -24.28
C ALA A 521 37.53 2.08 -25.30
N ALA A 522 38.03 2.23 -26.52
CA ALA A 522 37.21 2.81 -27.58
C ALA A 522 36.18 1.76 -28.05
N ALA A 523 34.97 2.19 -28.40
CA ALA A 523 33.94 1.28 -28.91
C ALA A 523 34.42 0.53 -30.17
N SER A 524 35.22 1.18 -31.02
CA SER A 524 35.84 0.55 -32.19
C SER A 524 36.82 -0.56 -31.83
N ASP A 525 37.58 -0.41 -30.73
CA ASP A 525 38.54 -1.42 -30.27
C ASP A 525 37.78 -2.66 -29.79
N TYR A 526 36.67 -2.46 -29.07
CA TYR A 526 35.79 -3.54 -28.62
C TYR A 526 35.09 -4.25 -29.80
N ASP A 527 34.58 -3.49 -30.78
CA ASP A 527 33.90 -4.07 -31.95
C ASP A 527 34.87 -4.92 -32.80
N ASN A 528 36.14 -4.50 -32.91
CA ASN A 528 37.18 -5.29 -33.56
C ASN A 528 37.51 -6.57 -32.78
N PHE A 529 37.56 -6.49 -31.45
CA PHE A 529 37.73 -7.65 -30.58
C PHE A 529 36.61 -8.69 -30.80
N VAL A 530 35.34 -8.27 -30.76
CA VAL A 530 34.20 -9.18 -30.95
C VAL A 530 34.24 -9.82 -32.34
N LYS A 531 34.59 -9.05 -33.39
CA LYS A 531 34.76 -9.59 -34.76
C LYS A 531 35.87 -10.65 -34.81
N ALA A 532 37.01 -10.38 -34.21
CA ALA A 532 38.13 -11.34 -34.17
C ALA A 532 37.76 -12.60 -33.39
N ALA A 533 37.10 -12.45 -32.23
CA ALA A 533 36.64 -13.58 -31.43
C ALA A 533 35.58 -14.44 -32.15
N ALA A 534 34.68 -13.81 -32.92
CA ALA A 534 33.68 -14.52 -33.72
C ALA A 534 34.26 -15.23 -34.95
N ALA A 535 35.35 -14.71 -35.53
CA ALA A 535 36.04 -15.31 -36.67
C ALA A 535 37.01 -16.44 -36.28
N ALA A 536 37.35 -16.56 -35.00
CA ALA A 536 38.28 -17.54 -34.47
C ALA A 536 37.75 -18.98 -34.63
N LYS A 537 38.59 -19.85 -35.20
CA LYS A 537 38.32 -21.27 -35.46
C LYS A 537 38.93 -22.20 -34.40
N SER A 538 39.73 -21.65 -33.49
CA SER A 538 40.35 -22.39 -32.38
C SER A 538 40.31 -21.59 -31.08
N ASP A 539 40.46 -22.26 -29.94
CA ASP A 539 40.51 -21.60 -28.64
C ASP A 539 41.77 -20.74 -28.47
N GLU A 540 42.87 -21.07 -29.17
CA GLU A 540 44.08 -20.25 -29.17
C GLU A 540 43.87 -18.93 -29.93
N GLU A 541 43.13 -18.96 -31.05
CA GLU A 541 42.73 -17.74 -31.77
C GLU A 541 41.77 -16.88 -30.93
N LYS A 542 40.82 -17.49 -30.20
CA LYS A 542 39.95 -16.76 -29.27
C LYS A 542 40.75 -16.11 -28.14
N ARG A 543 41.70 -16.85 -27.55
CA ARG A 543 42.59 -16.34 -26.51
C ARG A 543 43.44 -15.18 -27.01
N THR A 544 43.95 -15.28 -28.24
CA THR A 544 44.71 -14.21 -28.90
C THR A 544 43.88 -12.95 -29.04
N ALA A 545 42.63 -13.06 -29.52
CA ALA A 545 41.72 -11.92 -29.64
C ALA A 545 41.46 -11.23 -28.29
N VAL A 546 41.26 -12.00 -27.22
CA VAL A 546 41.09 -11.46 -25.85
C VAL A 546 42.37 -10.73 -25.40
N LEU A 547 43.54 -11.33 -25.60
CA LEU A 547 44.82 -10.73 -25.20
C LEU A 547 45.11 -9.44 -25.96
N ASP A 548 44.82 -9.37 -27.26
CA ASP A 548 44.99 -8.17 -28.07
C ASP A 548 44.08 -7.03 -27.59
N PHE A 549 42.82 -7.33 -27.29
CA PHE A 549 41.90 -6.35 -26.70
C PHE A 549 42.42 -5.83 -25.37
N LEU A 550 42.80 -6.72 -24.45
CA LEU A 550 43.30 -6.34 -23.14
C LEU A 550 44.58 -5.51 -23.25
N ARG A 551 45.51 -5.82 -24.17
CA ARG A 551 46.71 -4.99 -24.40
C ARG A 551 46.36 -3.55 -24.73
N VAL A 552 45.35 -3.33 -25.57
CA VAL A 552 44.89 -1.97 -25.92
C VAL A 552 44.31 -1.26 -24.70
N VAL A 553 43.46 -1.93 -23.92
CA VAL A 553 42.82 -1.35 -22.72
C VAL A 553 43.85 -1.03 -21.64
N PHE A 554 44.75 -1.97 -21.33
CA PHE A 554 45.81 -1.76 -20.34
C PHE A 554 46.83 -0.69 -20.77
N GLY A 555 47.09 -0.56 -22.07
CA GLY A 555 47.93 0.53 -22.61
C GLY A 555 47.36 1.93 -22.36
N LYS A 556 46.05 2.04 -22.12
CA LYS A 556 45.34 3.30 -21.84
C LYS A 556 44.91 3.42 -20.36
N ALA A 557 45.17 2.41 -19.55
CA ALA A 557 44.68 2.34 -18.18
C ALA A 557 45.44 3.29 -17.23
N VAL A 558 44.71 3.90 -16.31
CA VAL A 558 45.24 4.92 -15.39
C VAL A 558 44.79 4.66 -13.95
N TYR A 559 45.61 5.08 -12.99
CA TYR A 559 45.28 5.12 -11.57
C TYR A 559 44.97 6.56 -11.19
N VAL A 560 43.80 6.80 -10.61
CA VAL A 560 43.26 8.15 -10.34
C VAL A 560 42.86 8.31 -8.89
N ASP A 561 42.89 9.55 -8.39
CA ASP A 561 42.37 9.89 -7.06
C ASP A 561 40.83 9.90 -7.04
N ARG A 562 40.24 10.10 -5.85
CA ARG A 562 38.77 10.18 -5.67
C ARG A 562 38.09 11.28 -6.48
N ASN A 563 38.84 12.28 -6.94
CA ASN A 563 38.33 13.38 -7.75
C ASN A 563 38.54 13.14 -9.26
N GLY A 564 39.04 11.97 -9.65
CA GLY A 564 39.31 11.61 -11.03
C GLY A 564 40.61 12.18 -11.59
N LYS A 565 41.48 12.77 -10.76
CA LYS A 565 42.77 13.28 -11.20
C LYS A 565 43.77 12.12 -11.37
N PRO A 566 44.47 12.04 -12.52
CA PRO A 566 45.50 11.01 -12.72
C PRO A 566 46.62 11.10 -11.66
N ILE A 567 46.90 9.98 -11.01
CA ILE A 567 48.03 9.78 -10.10
C ILE A 567 49.21 9.18 -10.88
N SER A 568 48.97 8.10 -11.63
CA SER A 568 49.99 7.41 -12.44
C SER A 568 49.35 6.62 -13.57
N THR A 569 50.18 6.09 -14.49
CA THR A 569 49.72 5.05 -15.41
C THR A 569 49.42 3.76 -14.62
N PHE A 570 48.59 2.88 -15.18
CA PHE A 570 48.37 1.56 -14.59
C PHE A 570 49.66 0.73 -14.56
N LYS A 571 50.52 0.85 -15.58
CA LYS A 571 51.80 0.15 -15.65
C LYS A 571 52.72 0.52 -14.48
N ASP A 572 52.87 1.81 -14.21
CA ASP A 572 53.71 2.29 -13.11
C ASP A 572 53.12 1.90 -11.75
N PHE A 573 51.79 1.98 -11.61
CA PHE A 573 51.08 1.48 -10.44
C PHE A 573 51.32 -0.02 -10.22
N TYR A 574 51.20 -0.82 -11.28
CA TYR A 574 51.36 -2.27 -11.20
C TYR A 574 52.79 -2.65 -10.80
N ASN A 575 53.79 -2.07 -11.47
CA ASN A 575 55.19 -2.39 -11.20
C ASN A 575 55.60 -2.03 -9.76
N LYS A 576 55.22 -0.83 -9.32
CA LYS A 576 55.54 -0.33 -7.98
C LYS A 576 54.92 -1.18 -6.87
N ASN A 577 53.69 -1.66 -7.06
CA ASN A 577 52.93 -2.31 -5.98
C ASN A 577 52.95 -3.84 -6.02
N PHE A 578 53.24 -4.46 -7.17
CA PHE A 578 53.08 -5.92 -7.34
C PHE A 578 54.29 -6.66 -7.92
N THR A 579 55.23 -5.98 -8.61
CA THR A 579 56.44 -6.64 -9.14
C THR A 579 57.71 -6.33 -8.35
N GLY A 580 57.61 -5.50 -7.31
CA GLY A 580 58.74 -5.13 -6.45
C GLY A 580 59.58 -3.95 -6.95
N GLY A 581 59.05 -3.13 -7.86
CA GLY A 581 59.78 -2.03 -8.52
C GLY A 581 59.93 -2.27 -10.01
#